data_AF-A0A847WJC2-F1
#
_entry.id   AF-A0A847WJC2-F1
#
_cell.length_a   1.000
_cell.length_b   1.000
_cell.length_c   1.000
_cell.angle_alpha   90.00
_cell.angle_beta   90.00
_cell.angle_gamma   90.00
#
_symmetry.space_group_name_H-M   'P 1'
#
loop_
_entity.id
_entity.type
_entity.pdbx_description
1 polymer ?
#
loop_
_entity_poly.entity_id
_entity_poly.type
_entity_poly.pdbx_seq_one_letter_code
_entity_poly.pdbx_strand_id
1 'polypeptide(L)' 'AVGAGVVSLVMEREEYKELREKLALDENSVVLLISTEGDTDPQKYRDIVWDGKHSR' A
#
# COMPACT_ATOMS: atom_id res chain seq x y z
N ALA A 1 -1.52 6.10 -4.89
CA ALA A 1 -1.54 4.72 -5.43
C ALA A 1 -1.66 3.72 -4.28
N VAL A 2 -2.71 2.88 -4.28
CA VAL A 2 -3.04 1.98 -3.15
C VAL A 2 -2.00 0.89 -2.94
N GLY A 3 -1.49 0.28 -4.02
CA GLY A 3 -0.53 -0.83 -3.93
C GLY A 3 0.77 -0.49 -3.19
N ALA A 4 1.35 0.68 -3.45
CA ALA A 4 2.55 1.13 -2.75
C ALA A 4 2.29 1.39 -1.26
N GLY A 5 1.10 1.89 -0.91
CA GLY A 5 0.70 2.09 0.48
C GLY A 5 0.57 0.78 1.26
N VAL A 6 0.04 -0.28 0.64
CA VAL A 6 -0.02 -1.62 1.24
C VAL A 6 1.38 -2.16 1.50
N VAL A 7 2.30 -2.04 0.54
CA VAL A 7 3.68 -2.48 0.71
C VAL A 7 4.37 -1.72 1.86
N SER A 8 4.23 -0.39 1.93
CA SER A 8 4.77 0.41 3.04
C SER A 8 4.21 -0.02 4.40
N LEU A 9 2.89 -0.22 4.51
CA LEU A 9 2.27 -0.69 5.75
C LEU A 9 2.82 -2.04 6.21
N VAL A 10 2.91 -3.02 5.31
CA VAL A 10 3.45 -4.35 5.60
C VAL A 10 4.93 -4.29 6.00
N MET A 11 5.70 -3.38 5.41
CA MET A 11 7.13 -3.23 5.70
C MET A 11 7.40 -2.45 7.00
N GLU A 12 6.54 -1.52 7.41
CA GLU A 12 6.81 -0.60 8.53
C GLU A 12 6.08 -0.96 9.83
N ARG A 13 4.91 -1.60 9.77
CA ARG A 13 4.10 -1.90 10.97
C ARG A 13 4.46 -3.26 11.55
N GLU A 14 4.81 -3.29 12.84
CA GLU A 14 5.25 -4.53 13.48
C GLU A 14 4.15 -5.57 13.66
N GLU A 15 2.87 -5.14 13.64
CA GLU A 15 1.71 -6.04 13.60
C GLU A 15 1.65 -6.92 12.35
N TYR A 16 2.35 -6.53 11.26
CA TYR A 16 2.43 -7.30 10.02
C TYR A 16 3.74 -8.08 9.86
N LYS A 17 4.56 -8.19 10.90
CA LYS A 17 5.84 -8.90 10.82
C LYS A 17 5.72 -10.35 10.34
N GLU A 18 4.76 -11.10 10.86
CA GLU A 18 4.52 -12.49 10.44
C GLU A 18 4.11 -12.56 8.96
N LEU A 19 3.34 -11.58 8.48
CA LEU A 19 2.95 -11.48 7.08
C LEU A 19 4.15 -11.13 6.19
N ARG A 20 4.98 -10.16 6.61
CA ARG A 20 6.23 -9.77 5.94
C ARG A 20 7.18 -10.96 5.79
N GLU A 21 7.33 -11.76 6.84
CA GLU A 21 8.14 -12.99 6.84
C GLU A 21 7.57 -14.06 5.89
N LYS A 22 6.24 -14.30 5.92
CA LYS A 22 5.57 -15.24 5.01
C LYS A 22 5.66 -14.84 3.54
N LEU A 23 5.68 -13.54 3.25
CA LEU A 23 5.85 -13.00 1.90
C LEU A 23 7.32 -12.92 1.48
N ALA A 24 8.26 -13.24 2.38
CA ALA A 24 9.71 -13.14 2.17
C ALA A 24 10.13 -11.75 1.68
N LEU A 25 9.52 -10.70 2.24
CA LEU A 25 9.87 -9.31 1.94
C LEU A 25 10.93 -8.80 2.91
N ASP A 26 12.02 -8.31 2.35
CA ASP A 26 13.20 -7.81 3.05
C ASP A 26 13.82 -6.61 2.30
N GLU A 27 14.96 -6.10 2.79
CA GLU A 27 15.70 -4.99 2.18
C GLU A 27 16.29 -5.30 0.79
N ASN A 28 16.33 -6.58 0.38
CA ASN A 28 16.86 -7.03 -0.90
C ASN A 28 15.76 -7.26 -1.94
N SER A 29 14.50 -7.17 -1.53
CA SER A 29 13.33 -7.47 -2.35
C SER A 29 13.10 -6.43 -3.44
N VAL A 30 12.95 -6.89 -4.68
CA VAL A 30 12.55 -6.06 -5.83
C VAL A 30 11.07 -6.31 -6.12
N VAL A 31 10.21 -5.37 -5.74
CA VAL A 31 8.75 -5.52 -5.84
C VAL A 31 8.22 -4.85 -7.11
N LEU A 32 7.62 -5.65 -8.01
CA LEU A 32 6.87 -5.14 -9.16
C LEU A 32 5.39 -4.99 -8.79
N LEU A 33 4.86 -3.78 -8.95
CA LEU A 33 3.45 -3.48 -8.73
C LEU A 33 2.77 -3.15 -10.05
N ILE A 34 1.66 -3.83 -10.33
CA ILE A 34 0.79 -3.52 -11.47
C ILE A 34 -0.50 -2.92 -10.92
N SER A 35 -0.63 -1.60 -11.00
CA SER A 35 -1.89 -0.90 -10.66
C SER A 35 -2.77 -0.89 -11.91
N THR A 36 -3.69 -1.84 -11.99
CA THR A 36 -4.53 -2.06 -13.18
C THR A 36 -5.59 -0.98 -13.39
N GLU A 37 -5.93 -0.22 -12.35
CA GLU A 37 -6.88 0.89 -12.42
C GLU A 37 -6.25 2.18 -11.85
N GLY A 38 -6.60 3.31 -12.49
CA GLY A 38 -6.24 4.66 -12.09
C GLY A 38 -7.39 5.38 -11.35
N ASP A 39 -7.67 6.62 -11.72
CA ASP A 39 -8.73 7.46 -11.16
C ASP A 39 -10.08 7.31 -11.87
N THR A 40 -10.58 6.08 -12.02
CA THR A 40 -11.92 5.82 -12.60
C THR A 40 -13.05 6.53 -11.82
N ASP A 41 -12.81 6.90 -10.56
CA ASP A 41 -13.58 7.86 -9.77
C ASP A 41 -12.65 8.96 -9.19
N PRO A 42 -12.50 10.10 -9.87
CA PRO A 42 -11.57 11.17 -9.47
C PRO A 42 -11.92 11.86 -8.14
N GLN A 43 -13.19 11.80 -7.71
CA GLN A 43 -13.61 12.36 -6.43
C GLN A 43 -13.14 11.46 -5.29
N LYS A 44 -13.41 10.16 -5.36
CA LYS A 44 -12.91 9.22 -4.34
C LYS A 44 -11.39 9.19 -4.26
N TYR A 45 -10.69 9.28 -5.38
CA TYR A 45 -9.23 9.33 -5.38
C TYR A 45 -8.71 10.55 -4.59
N ARG A 46 -9.34 11.72 -4.79
CA ARG A 46 -9.00 12.96 -4.05
C ARG A 46 -9.34 12.86 -2.57
N ASP A 47 -10.51 12.37 -2.20
CA ASP A 47 -10.85 12.23 -0.77
C ASP A 47 -9.87 11.31 -0.03
N ILE A 48 -9.37 10.26 -0.70
CA ILE A 48 -8.43 9.29 -0.11
C ILE A 48 -7.03 9.91 0.02
N VAL A 49 -6.54 10.59 -1.02
CA VAL A 49 -5.16 11.10 -1.08
C VAL A 49 -5.00 12.44 -0.36
N TRP A 50 -5.98 13.33 -0.43
CA TRP A 50 -5.89 14.68 0.14
C TRP A 50 -6.53 14.78 1.52
N ASP A 51 -7.71 14.19 1.70
CA ASP A 51 -8.45 14.34 2.96
C ASP A 51 -8.23 13.17 3.94
N GLY A 52 -7.42 12.18 3.55
CA GLY A 52 -7.07 11.06 4.41
C GLY A 52 -8.30 10.28 4.87
N LYS A 53 -9.30 10.07 3.98
CA LYS A 53 -10.59 9.41 4.28
C LYS A 53 -10.48 8.06 5.01
N HIS A 54 -9.32 7.40 4.95
CA HIS A 54 -9.01 6.14 5.64
C HIS A 54 -7.78 6.22 6.57
N SER A 55 -7.48 7.39 7.13
CA SER A 55 -6.33 7.63 8.02
C SER A 55 -6.55 7.20 9.49
N ARG A 56 -7.65 6.49 9.78
CA ARG A 56 -7.98 5.96 11.12
C ARG A 56 -8.02 4.46 11.12
#